data_AF-A0A932XWW3-F1
#
_entry.id   AF-A0A932XWW3-F1
#
_cell.length_a   1.000
_cell.length_b   1.000
_cell.length_c   1.000
_cell.angle_alpha   90.00
_cell.angle_beta   90.00
_cell.angle_gamma   90.00
#
_symmetry.space_group_name_H-M   'P 1'
#
loop_
_entity.id
_entity.type
_entity.pdbx_description
1 polymer ?
#
loop_
_entity_poly.entity_id
_entity_poly.type
_entity_poly.pdbx_seq_one_letter_code
_entity_poly.pdbx_strand_id
1 'polypeptide(L)'
;MRRLITIALILAAFILVGRLVDSPTAWLLPYGPEKQPLVEASSSSPSQIPHQALYTPEVQGGVVQQLLVGTTAASGTTPAPTATAQLFGIVNDNQVSTAVDETTPVPADEPASVDEEPDDPTSADQPSYLVTKIVDGDTIELESGERVRYIGIDTPESTTEHECYGEEAKARNRELVEGQRVTLVADVEDRDKYGRLLRYVWVDETFINLALAEEGFATQLTIPPNVAHADEFRTAVTQAREQGNGLWSGCPIGEQNESSSRSRTDYDETIPQAKTTDCPADKPIKGNAQSMIYHVPGGDFYAKTKPEACFASEADALAAGYRKSKR
;
A
#
# COMPACT_ATOMS: atom_id res chain seq x y z
N MET A 1 19.98 -45.75 -59.22
CA MET A 1 20.93 -44.68 -59.57
C MET A 1 21.48 -44.10 -58.28
N ARG A 2 22.82 -44.13 -58.13
CA ARG A 2 23.74 -43.27 -57.32
C ARG A 2 23.27 -42.71 -55.96
N ARG A 3 24.00 -42.75 -54.85
CA ARG A 3 25.22 -43.44 -54.36
C ARG A 3 25.38 -42.96 -52.89
N LEU A 4 25.59 -43.87 -51.95
CA LEU A 4 26.19 -43.61 -50.64
C LEU A 4 27.73 -43.46 -50.78
N ILE A 5 28.37 -42.90 -49.74
CA ILE A 5 29.80 -43.02 -49.32
C ILE A 5 30.73 -41.80 -49.60
N THR A 6 31.39 -41.35 -48.51
CA THR A 6 32.64 -40.55 -48.38
C THR A 6 32.58 -39.06 -48.76
N ILE A 7 33.05 -38.09 -47.96
CA ILE A 7 34.46 -37.86 -47.56
C ILE A 7 34.53 -37.02 -46.26
N ALA A 8 35.42 -37.43 -45.35
CA ALA A 8 35.94 -36.68 -44.20
C ALA A 8 37.23 -35.90 -44.58
N LEU A 9 37.70 -35.00 -43.68
CA LEU A 9 38.90 -34.13 -43.73
C LEU A 9 38.54 -32.69 -44.17
N ILE A 10 38.72 -31.66 -43.34
CA ILE A 10 40.04 -31.07 -43.00
C ILE A 10 40.16 -30.76 -41.50
N LEU A 11 41.24 -31.29 -40.91
CA LEU A 11 41.77 -31.03 -39.57
C LEU A 11 42.88 -29.96 -39.65
N ALA A 12 42.89 -29.06 -38.65
CA ALA A 12 44.01 -28.47 -37.91
C ALA A 12 45.40 -28.24 -38.57
N ALA A 13 45.87 -26.99 -38.52
CA ALA A 13 47.22 -26.54 -38.09
C ALA A 13 47.25 -24.99 -38.22
N PHE A 14 47.51 -24.22 -37.16
CA PHE A 14 48.87 -23.87 -36.79
C PHE A 14 49.00 -23.51 -35.30
N ILE A 15 50.10 -24.01 -34.74
CA ILE A 15 50.58 -23.93 -33.37
C ILE A 15 51.62 -22.80 -33.26
N LEU A 16 51.54 -22.04 -32.16
CA LEU A 16 52.65 -21.45 -31.37
C LEU A 16 53.57 -20.37 -31.96
N VAL A 17 53.43 -19.14 -31.45
CA VAL A 17 54.47 -18.26 -30.82
C VAL A 17 53.66 -17.28 -29.94
N GLY A 18 53.88 -16.97 -28.66
CA GLY A 18 55.03 -17.06 -27.78
C GLY A 18 55.24 -15.69 -27.09
N ARG A 19 55.15 -15.66 -25.75
CA ARG A 19 55.76 -14.70 -24.79
C ARG A 19 55.15 -13.29 -24.67
N LEU A 20 54.60 -12.97 -23.49
CA LEU A 20 55.24 -12.21 -22.38
C LEU A 20 55.57 -10.76 -22.74
N VAL A 21 54.76 -9.82 -22.25
CA VAL A 21 55.27 -8.60 -21.63
C VAL A 21 54.31 -8.15 -20.53
N ASP A 22 54.74 -8.37 -19.29
CA ASP A 22 54.45 -7.51 -18.15
C ASP A 22 54.84 -6.06 -18.48
N SER A 23 53.97 -5.09 -18.17
CA SER A 23 54.43 -3.83 -17.57
C SER A 23 53.27 -3.04 -16.97
N PRO A 24 53.35 -2.68 -15.68
CA PRO A 24 52.50 -1.69 -15.05
C PRO A 24 53.07 -0.30 -15.32
N THR A 25 52.25 0.66 -15.73
CA THR A 25 52.66 2.07 -15.78
C THR A 25 51.85 2.85 -14.76
N ALA A 26 52.38 2.83 -13.54
CA ALA A 26 52.08 3.78 -12.49
C ALA A 26 52.53 5.18 -12.95
N TRP A 27 51.61 6.13 -12.96
CA TRP A 27 51.92 7.55 -13.01
C TRP A 27 52.02 8.08 -11.57
N LEU A 28 53.26 8.27 -11.12
CA LEU A 28 53.63 9.16 -10.02
C LEU A 28 53.63 10.60 -10.53
N LEU A 29 53.15 11.55 -9.71
CA LEU A 29 53.74 12.88 -9.42
C LEU A 29 52.84 13.64 -8.41
N PRO A 30 53.35 14.65 -7.64
CA PRO A 30 53.46 14.53 -6.18
C PRO A 30 52.91 15.72 -5.36
N TYR A 31 53.11 15.64 -4.03
CA TYR A 31 53.13 16.72 -3.01
C TYR A 31 51.80 17.25 -2.42
N GLY A 32 51.67 17.12 -1.09
CA GLY A 32 50.83 17.98 -0.23
C GLY A 32 50.70 17.43 1.20
N PRO A 33 51.01 18.18 2.28
CA PRO A 33 51.69 17.63 3.46
C PRO A 33 50.82 17.10 4.60
N GLU A 34 51.44 16.13 5.26
CA GLU A 34 51.20 15.49 6.55
C GLU A 34 51.09 16.48 7.73
N LYS A 35 50.11 16.24 8.61
CA LYS A 35 50.12 16.69 10.00
C LYS A 35 49.80 15.53 10.93
N GLN A 36 50.76 15.23 11.78
CA GLN A 36 50.73 14.28 12.90
C GLN A 36 50.03 14.86 14.16
N PRO A 37 49.73 14.01 15.17
CA PRO A 37 48.56 14.14 16.02
C PRO A 37 48.82 14.88 17.34
N LEU A 38 47.75 15.28 18.02
CA LEU A 38 47.81 15.88 19.36
C LEU A 38 46.98 15.04 20.37
N VAL A 39 47.74 14.47 21.32
CA VAL A 39 47.53 14.33 22.77
C VAL A 39 46.37 13.53 23.38
N GLU A 40 46.81 12.71 24.34
CA GLU A 40 46.13 11.90 25.32
C GLU A 40 45.41 12.70 26.42
N ALA A 41 44.35 12.11 26.98
CA ALA A 41 43.93 12.21 28.40
C ALA A 41 43.01 11.00 28.66
N SER A 42 43.33 9.98 29.48
CA SER A 42 43.67 9.90 30.91
C SER A 42 42.52 10.24 31.87
N SER A 43 42.27 9.30 32.81
CA SER A 43 41.48 9.33 34.08
C SER A 43 40.20 8.48 34.06
N SER A 44 40.22 7.26 34.65
CA SER A 44 39.85 6.85 36.03
C SER A 44 38.31 6.87 36.26
N SER A 45 37.61 5.93 36.91
CA SER A 45 37.89 4.95 37.96
C SER A 45 36.67 3.99 38.09
N PRO A 46 36.78 2.76 38.64
CA PRO A 46 35.64 1.84 38.83
C PRO A 46 35.10 1.84 40.28
N SER A 47 33.79 1.66 40.48
CA SER A 47 33.23 1.42 41.81
C SER A 47 32.13 0.35 41.83
N GLN A 48 32.22 -0.48 42.86
CA GLN A 48 31.54 -1.76 43.08
C GLN A 48 30.21 -1.61 43.84
N ILE A 49 29.21 -2.46 43.48
CA ILE A 49 28.30 -3.30 44.34
C ILE A 49 27.31 -2.55 45.30
N PRO A 50 26.10 -3.06 45.70
CA PRO A 50 25.52 -4.42 45.62
C PRO A 50 24.08 -4.55 45.07
N HIS A 51 23.70 -5.81 44.77
CA HIS A 51 22.32 -6.25 44.55
C HIS A 51 21.64 -6.65 45.88
N GLN A 52 20.40 -6.19 46.10
CA GLN A 52 19.48 -6.83 47.05
C GLN A 52 18.07 -6.99 46.47
N ALA A 53 17.58 -8.23 46.66
CA ALA A 53 16.21 -8.69 46.90
C ALA A 53 15.09 -8.36 45.89
N LEU A 54 14.70 -9.39 45.14
CA LEU A 54 13.44 -9.49 44.41
C LEU A 54 12.29 -9.79 45.37
N TYR A 55 11.20 -9.01 45.26
CA TYR A 55 9.91 -9.27 45.88
C TYR A 55 8.85 -9.29 44.77
N THR A 56 8.19 -10.42 44.57
CA THR A 56 7.08 -10.61 43.62
C THR A 56 5.76 -10.65 44.39
N PRO A 57 4.70 -9.94 43.96
CA PRO A 57 3.35 -10.29 44.36
C PRO A 57 2.65 -11.10 43.26
N GLU A 58 2.21 -12.29 43.68
CA GLU A 58 1.28 -13.21 43.04
C GLU A 58 -0.15 -12.64 43.09
N VAL A 59 -0.87 -12.62 41.97
CA VAL A 59 -2.28 -12.19 41.92
C VAL A 59 -3.16 -13.39 41.59
N GLN A 60 -3.95 -13.80 42.58
CA GLN A 60 -4.97 -14.83 42.49
C GLN A 60 -6.27 -14.29 41.86
N GLY A 61 -6.91 -15.15 41.06
CA GLY A 61 -8.15 -14.88 40.35
C GLY A 61 -9.40 -14.80 41.23
N GLY A 62 -10.41 -14.15 40.68
CA GLY A 62 -11.75 -14.01 41.25
C GLY A 62 -12.82 -14.14 40.19
N VAL A 63 -13.68 -15.15 40.38
CA VAL A 63 -14.89 -15.51 39.64
C VAL A 63 -16.00 -14.45 39.76
N VAL A 64 -16.79 -14.24 38.69
CA VAL A 64 -18.07 -13.53 38.75
C VAL A 64 -19.21 -14.45 38.28
N GLN A 65 -20.14 -14.70 39.20
CA GLN A 65 -21.39 -15.43 38.99
C GLN A 65 -22.46 -14.55 38.36
N GLN A 66 -23.29 -15.21 37.54
CA GLN A 66 -24.55 -14.70 37.00
C GLN A 66 -25.58 -14.44 38.11
N LEU A 67 -26.41 -13.40 37.92
CA LEU A 67 -27.73 -13.33 38.56
C LEU A 67 -28.77 -12.82 37.56
N LEU A 68 -29.70 -13.72 37.23
CA LEU A 68 -30.96 -13.43 36.56
C LEU A 68 -31.90 -12.68 37.50
N VAL A 69 -32.56 -11.64 37.01
CA VAL A 69 -33.90 -11.27 37.48
C VAL A 69 -34.71 -10.77 36.29
N GLY A 70 -35.79 -11.49 35.96
CA GLY A 70 -36.86 -10.98 35.10
C GLY A 70 -37.96 -10.32 35.94
N THR A 71 -38.86 -9.58 35.30
CA THR A 71 -40.34 -9.57 35.50
C THR A 71 -41.00 -8.39 34.75
N THR A 72 -41.75 -8.75 33.69
CA THR A 72 -43.06 -8.28 33.15
C THR A 72 -43.47 -6.80 32.91
N ALA A 73 -44.02 -6.60 31.69
CA ALA A 73 -45.28 -5.90 31.30
C ALA A 73 -45.40 -4.36 31.50
N ALA A 74 -46.07 -3.53 30.68
CA ALA A 74 -46.81 -3.66 29.40
C ALA A 74 -47.16 -2.24 28.86
N SER A 75 -47.51 -2.18 27.56
CA SER A 75 -48.44 -1.27 26.87
C SER A 75 -48.11 0.22 26.66
N GLY A 76 -48.13 0.65 25.38
CA GLY A 76 -48.25 2.06 24.99
C GLY A 76 -47.96 2.39 23.51
N THR A 77 -48.87 1.99 22.61
CA THR A 77 -49.40 2.73 21.43
C THR A 77 -48.46 3.37 20.37
N THR A 78 -48.64 2.86 19.14
CA THR A 78 -48.26 3.27 17.75
C THR A 78 -48.80 4.66 17.31
N PRO A 79 -48.55 5.24 16.09
CA PRO A 79 -48.35 4.58 14.79
C PRO A 79 -47.27 5.13 13.81
N ALA A 80 -46.97 4.26 12.84
CA ALA A 80 -46.14 4.44 11.65
C ALA A 80 -46.87 5.18 10.51
N PRO A 81 -46.15 5.75 9.52
CA PRO A 81 -46.76 6.31 8.32
C PRO A 81 -47.05 5.27 7.22
N THR A 82 -48.24 5.44 6.63
CA THR A 82 -48.86 4.69 5.53
C THR A 82 -48.23 5.03 4.18
N ALA A 83 -47.87 4.00 3.40
CA ALA A 83 -47.64 4.11 1.96
C ALA A 83 -48.75 3.38 1.22
N THR A 84 -49.49 4.14 0.41
CA THR A 84 -50.69 3.73 -0.33
C THR A 84 -50.29 3.14 -1.68
N ALA A 85 -50.48 1.83 -1.87
CA ALA A 85 -50.47 1.20 -3.19
C ALA A 85 -51.92 0.95 -3.61
N GLN A 86 -52.33 1.53 -4.75
CA GLN A 86 -53.64 1.29 -5.35
C GLN A 86 -53.56 0.14 -6.34
N LEU A 87 -54.46 -0.84 -6.19
CA LEU A 87 -54.73 -1.92 -7.12
C LEU A 87 -56.26 -1.99 -7.34
N PHE A 88 -56.68 -1.75 -8.58
CA PHE A 88 -57.95 -2.15 -9.21
C PHE A 88 -57.62 -2.22 -10.72
N GLY A 89 -57.95 -3.20 -11.55
CA GLY A 89 -58.87 -4.31 -11.44
C GLY A 89 -59.77 -4.37 -12.69
N ILE A 90 -59.63 -5.46 -13.46
CA ILE A 90 -60.69 -6.22 -14.17
C ILE A 90 -61.12 -5.80 -15.62
N VAL A 91 -60.85 -6.73 -16.58
CA VAL A 91 -61.60 -7.23 -17.80
C VAL A 91 -62.19 -6.25 -18.85
N ASN A 92 -62.45 -6.57 -20.14
CA ASN A 92 -62.69 -7.83 -20.84
C ASN A 92 -62.56 -7.70 -22.38
N ASP A 93 -62.34 -8.85 -23.05
CA ASP A 93 -62.75 -9.35 -24.39
C ASP A 93 -63.04 -8.44 -25.60
N ASN A 94 -62.39 -8.81 -26.72
CA ASN A 94 -62.91 -9.16 -28.07
C ASN A 94 -61.97 -8.63 -29.16
N GLN A 95 -61.72 -9.22 -30.34
CA GLN A 95 -61.96 -10.50 -31.01
C GLN A 95 -61.26 -10.36 -32.40
N VAL A 96 -61.14 -11.48 -33.14
CA VAL A 96 -60.87 -11.58 -34.60
C VAL A 96 -59.39 -11.39 -35.01
N SER A 97 -58.58 -12.43 -35.28
CA SER A 97 -58.59 -13.52 -36.29
C SER A 97 -58.22 -13.12 -37.72
N THR A 98 -57.11 -13.71 -38.23
CA THR A 98 -56.84 -14.29 -39.58
C THR A 98 -55.31 -14.50 -39.68
N ALA A 99 -54.75 -15.70 -39.50
CA ALA A 99 -54.67 -16.82 -40.44
C ALA A 99 -53.81 -16.54 -41.69
N VAL A 100 -52.61 -17.14 -41.73
CA VAL A 100 -51.86 -17.79 -42.85
C VAL A 100 -50.58 -18.35 -42.18
N ASP A 101 -50.42 -19.64 -41.91
CA ASP A 101 -50.23 -20.80 -42.80
C ASP A 101 -49.24 -20.56 -43.94
N GLU A 102 -47.97 -20.90 -43.71
CA GLU A 102 -47.17 -21.61 -44.70
C GLU A 102 -46.12 -22.48 -43.99
N THR A 103 -46.32 -23.78 -44.13
CA THR A 103 -45.45 -24.84 -43.60
C THR A 103 -44.43 -25.21 -44.67
N THR A 104 -43.14 -25.08 -44.38
CA THR A 104 -42.07 -25.78 -45.11
C THR A 104 -41.47 -26.89 -44.24
N PRO A 105 -41.26 -28.11 -44.77
CA PRO A 105 -40.75 -29.23 -43.98
C PRO A 105 -39.23 -29.15 -43.86
N VAL A 106 -38.73 -29.25 -42.62
CA VAL A 106 -37.30 -29.44 -42.35
C VAL A 106 -37.04 -30.95 -42.32
N PRO A 107 -36.10 -31.49 -43.14
CA PRO A 107 -35.73 -32.89 -43.06
C PRO A 107 -34.89 -33.14 -41.80
N ALA A 108 -35.15 -34.27 -41.16
CA ALA A 108 -34.33 -34.84 -40.11
C ALA A 108 -33.06 -35.48 -40.69
N ASP A 109 -32.08 -35.65 -39.80
CA ASP A 109 -30.73 -36.22 -39.96
C ASP A 109 -29.63 -35.30 -40.50
N GLU A 110 -28.99 -34.58 -39.57
CA GLU A 110 -27.55 -34.31 -39.62
C GLU A 110 -26.97 -34.48 -38.19
N PRO A 111 -25.87 -35.24 -38.00
CA PRO A 111 -25.40 -35.63 -36.68
C PRO A 111 -24.87 -34.42 -35.92
N ALA A 112 -25.11 -34.43 -34.60
CA ALA A 112 -24.64 -33.41 -33.65
C ALA A 112 -23.17 -33.04 -33.88
N SER A 113 -22.95 -31.86 -34.47
CA SER A 113 -21.71 -31.12 -34.36
C SER A 113 -21.56 -30.72 -32.91
N VAL A 114 -20.59 -31.32 -32.25
CA VAL A 114 -20.04 -30.79 -31.01
C VAL A 114 -19.44 -29.44 -31.41
N ASP A 115 -20.08 -28.35 -31.01
CA ASP A 115 -19.46 -27.04 -31.03
C ASP A 115 -18.26 -27.13 -30.07
N GLU A 116 -17.07 -27.39 -30.62
CA GLU A 116 -15.83 -27.03 -29.93
C GLU A 116 -15.91 -25.52 -29.72
N GLU A 117 -16.16 -25.11 -28.47
CA GLU A 117 -15.85 -23.75 -28.03
C GLU A 117 -14.43 -23.44 -28.54
N PRO A 118 -14.22 -22.30 -29.24
CA PRO A 118 -12.90 -21.96 -29.70
C PRO A 118 -11.99 -21.88 -28.49
N ASP A 119 -10.94 -22.71 -28.47
CA ASP A 119 -9.86 -22.65 -27.49
C ASP A 119 -9.46 -21.18 -27.27
N ASP A 120 -9.73 -20.66 -26.07
CA ASP A 120 -9.39 -19.32 -25.64
C ASP A 120 -7.88 -19.11 -25.79
N PRO A 121 -7.41 -18.27 -26.73
CA PRO A 121 -5.98 -18.10 -26.98
C PRO A 121 -5.41 -17.08 -25.98
N THR A 122 -5.62 -17.25 -24.68
CA THR A 122 -5.31 -16.16 -23.75
C THR A 122 -4.74 -16.65 -22.43
N SER A 123 -3.43 -16.89 -22.40
CA SER A 123 -2.59 -16.65 -21.20
C SER A 123 -1.09 -16.75 -21.50
N ALA A 124 -0.67 -17.61 -22.43
CA ALA A 124 0.75 -17.98 -22.54
C ALA A 124 1.67 -17.03 -23.33
N ASP A 125 1.15 -16.01 -24.03
CA ASP A 125 1.94 -15.19 -24.98
C ASP A 125 2.11 -13.70 -24.59
N GLN A 126 1.70 -13.30 -23.39
CA GLN A 126 2.00 -11.95 -22.90
C GLN A 126 3.51 -11.83 -22.56
N PRO A 127 4.22 -10.81 -23.08
CA PRO A 127 5.63 -10.62 -22.74
C PRO A 127 5.77 -10.33 -21.25
N SER A 128 6.71 -11.03 -20.60
CA SER A 128 7.02 -10.84 -19.18
C SER A 128 8.45 -10.35 -18.98
N TYR A 129 8.64 -9.54 -17.94
CA TYR A 129 9.88 -8.83 -17.66
C TYR A 129 10.40 -9.17 -16.28
N LEU A 130 11.70 -9.45 -16.13
CA LEU A 130 12.29 -9.69 -14.81
C LEU A 130 12.40 -8.37 -14.03
N VAL A 131 11.96 -8.39 -12.78
CA VAL A 131 12.19 -7.29 -11.83
C VAL A 131 13.53 -7.48 -11.13
N THR A 132 14.40 -6.48 -11.27
CA THR A 132 15.78 -6.54 -10.73
C THR A 132 15.96 -5.72 -9.46
N LYS A 133 15.09 -4.73 -9.22
CA LYS A 133 15.19 -3.85 -8.06
C LYS A 133 13.85 -3.23 -7.68
N ILE A 134 13.63 -3.11 -6.38
CA ILE A 134 12.54 -2.32 -5.81
C ILE A 134 13.05 -0.93 -5.42
N VAL A 135 12.52 0.09 -6.08
CA VAL A 135 12.87 1.49 -5.79
C VAL A 135 12.08 1.96 -4.57
N ASP A 136 10.76 1.80 -4.62
CA ASP A 136 9.82 2.15 -3.55
C ASP A 136 8.62 1.16 -3.53
N GLY A 137 7.65 1.37 -2.64
CA GLY A 137 6.44 0.54 -2.52
C GLY A 137 5.60 0.45 -3.80
N ASP A 138 5.68 1.44 -4.69
CA ASP A 138 4.94 1.49 -5.96
C ASP A 138 5.81 1.66 -7.20
N THR A 139 7.12 1.52 -7.06
CA THR A 139 8.09 1.76 -8.13
C THR A 139 9.16 0.67 -8.18
N ILE A 140 9.33 0.07 -9.36
CA ILE A 140 10.30 -1.00 -9.62
C ILE A 140 11.21 -0.67 -10.80
N GLU A 141 12.32 -1.40 -10.90
CA GLU A 141 13.24 -1.37 -12.03
C GLU A 141 13.33 -2.77 -12.66
N LEU A 142 13.24 -2.81 -14.00
CA LEU A 142 13.27 -4.04 -14.78
C LEU A 142 14.71 -4.42 -15.19
N GLU A 143 14.89 -5.62 -15.71
CA GLU A 143 16.16 -6.09 -16.32
C GLU A 143 16.68 -5.20 -17.45
N SER A 144 15.80 -4.44 -18.11
CA SER A 144 16.16 -3.45 -19.12
C SER A 144 16.71 -2.14 -18.55
N GLY A 145 16.59 -1.91 -17.23
CA GLY A 145 16.85 -0.63 -16.58
C GLY A 145 15.67 0.35 -16.63
N GLU A 146 14.56 -0.02 -17.29
CA GLU A 146 13.34 0.77 -17.29
C GLU A 146 12.71 0.79 -15.90
N ARG A 147 12.22 1.97 -15.49
CA ARG A 147 11.47 2.14 -14.25
C ARG A 147 9.97 2.12 -14.51
N VAL A 148 9.24 1.40 -13.68
CA VAL A 148 7.79 1.27 -13.73
C VAL A 148 7.20 1.90 -12.48
N ARG A 149 6.26 2.84 -12.65
CA ARG A 149 5.42 3.41 -11.60
C ARG A 149 4.03 2.78 -11.70
N TYR A 150 3.55 2.27 -10.57
CA TYR A 150 2.27 1.57 -10.51
C TYR A 150 1.12 2.57 -10.69
N ILE A 151 0.20 2.30 -11.60
CA ILE A 151 -1.00 3.14 -11.80
C ILE A 151 -1.98 2.91 -10.65
N GLY A 152 -2.66 3.97 -10.22
CA GLY A 152 -3.85 3.89 -9.35
C GLY A 152 -3.57 3.92 -7.86
N ILE A 153 -2.31 3.77 -7.45
CA ILE A 153 -1.91 3.71 -6.04
C ILE A 153 -0.72 4.62 -5.72
N ASP A 154 -0.59 5.00 -4.45
CA ASP A 154 0.54 5.76 -3.90
C ASP A 154 0.93 5.18 -2.54
N THR A 155 2.18 4.74 -2.42
CA THR A 155 2.74 4.21 -1.18
C THR A 155 3.42 5.33 -0.39
N PRO A 156 3.45 5.28 0.95
CA PRO A 156 4.28 6.19 1.73
C PRO A 156 5.73 6.14 1.25
N GLU A 157 6.37 7.29 1.14
CA GLU A 157 7.74 7.39 0.61
C GLU A 157 8.72 6.65 1.54
N SER A 158 9.70 5.96 0.95
CA SER A 158 10.73 5.22 1.69
C SER A 158 12.16 5.62 1.34
N THR A 159 12.37 6.44 0.31
CA THR A 159 13.74 6.75 -0.17
C THR A 159 14.19 8.15 0.17
N THR A 160 13.37 9.15 -0.15
CA THR A 160 13.74 10.56 0.04
C THR A 160 13.21 11.10 1.36
N GLU A 161 12.00 10.66 1.72
CA GLU A 161 11.33 10.97 2.96
C GLU A 161 10.97 9.61 3.58
N HIS A 162 11.35 9.34 4.83
CA HIS A 162 10.97 8.08 5.47
C HIS A 162 9.61 8.27 6.14
N GLU A 163 8.56 8.17 5.33
CA GLU A 163 7.20 8.25 5.81
C GLU A 163 6.84 6.98 6.58
N CYS A 164 5.88 7.11 7.49
CA CYS A 164 5.39 5.96 8.20
C CYS A 164 4.83 4.91 7.22
N TYR A 165 5.18 3.64 7.42
CA TYR A 165 4.87 2.52 6.52
C TYR A 165 5.62 2.48 5.18
N GLY A 166 6.52 3.42 4.89
CA GLY A 166 7.24 3.43 3.62
C GLY A 166 8.15 2.20 3.44
N GLU A 167 8.94 1.88 4.46
CA GLU A 167 9.82 0.70 4.43
C GLU A 167 9.02 -0.61 4.38
N GLU A 168 7.90 -0.67 5.09
CA GLU A 168 6.99 -1.81 5.10
C GLU A 168 6.31 -2.00 3.72
N ALA A 169 5.86 -0.92 3.08
CA ALA A 169 5.28 -0.96 1.74
C ALA A 169 6.32 -1.41 0.70
N LYS A 170 7.54 -0.89 0.77
CA LYS A 170 8.66 -1.32 -0.07
C LYS A 170 9.05 -2.76 0.17
N ALA A 171 9.12 -3.20 1.42
CA ALA A 171 9.39 -4.59 1.78
C ALA A 171 8.30 -5.50 1.23
N ARG A 172 7.03 -5.11 1.32
CA ARG A 172 5.94 -5.90 0.77
C ARG A 172 6.00 -6.01 -0.75
N ASN A 173 6.22 -4.89 -1.45
CA ASN A 173 6.40 -4.91 -2.90
C ASN A 173 7.57 -5.82 -3.29
N ARG A 174 8.67 -5.80 -2.52
CA ARG A 174 9.81 -6.71 -2.72
C ARG A 174 9.42 -8.18 -2.64
N GLU A 175 8.69 -8.57 -1.61
CA GLU A 175 8.23 -9.96 -1.47
C GLU A 175 7.36 -10.41 -2.65
N LEU A 176 6.55 -9.50 -3.19
CA LEU A 176 5.63 -9.81 -4.27
C LEU A 176 6.33 -9.94 -5.63
N VAL A 177 7.33 -9.10 -5.93
CA VAL A 177 7.82 -8.99 -7.31
C VAL A 177 9.33 -9.09 -7.50
N GLU A 178 10.17 -8.96 -6.46
CA GLU A 178 11.62 -8.97 -6.66
C GLU A 178 12.12 -10.34 -7.15
N GLY A 179 12.88 -10.36 -8.26
CA GLY A 179 13.34 -11.59 -8.88
C GLY A 179 12.26 -12.37 -9.65
N GLN A 180 11.03 -11.87 -9.68
CA GLN A 180 9.91 -12.47 -10.43
C GLN A 180 9.82 -11.89 -11.84
N ARG A 181 9.16 -12.64 -12.73
CA ARG A 181 8.72 -12.13 -14.03
C ARG A 181 7.34 -11.51 -13.89
N VAL A 182 7.19 -10.26 -14.34
CA VAL A 182 5.94 -9.52 -14.31
C VAL A 182 5.38 -9.29 -15.70
N THR A 183 4.06 -9.36 -15.81
CA THR A 183 3.31 -8.85 -16.97
C THR A 183 2.92 -7.40 -16.71
N LEU A 184 3.12 -6.55 -17.71
CA LEU A 184 2.93 -5.10 -17.60
C LEU A 184 1.82 -4.64 -18.54
N VAL A 185 0.70 -4.22 -17.98
CA VAL A 185 -0.45 -3.70 -18.75
C VAL A 185 -0.46 -2.18 -18.66
N ALA A 186 -0.46 -1.51 -19.82
CA ALA A 186 -0.59 -0.05 -19.90
C ALA A 186 -2.06 0.38 -19.87
N ASP A 187 -2.30 1.63 -19.50
CA ASP A 187 -3.57 2.32 -19.73
C ASP A 187 -3.37 3.37 -20.85
N VAL A 188 -4.22 4.41 -20.93
CA VAL A 188 -4.21 5.42 -21.99
C VAL A 188 -2.86 6.13 -22.14
N GLU A 189 -2.24 6.57 -21.05
CA GLU A 189 -0.93 7.22 -21.03
C GLU A 189 0.17 6.23 -20.63
N ASP A 190 1.20 6.13 -21.47
CA ASP A 190 2.28 5.14 -21.32
C ASP A 190 3.34 5.53 -20.28
N ARG A 191 3.62 6.83 -20.13
CA ARG A 191 4.71 7.35 -19.29
C ARG A 191 4.34 8.61 -18.56
N ASP A 192 4.95 8.80 -17.40
CA ASP A 192 4.86 10.06 -16.67
C ASP A 192 5.90 11.09 -17.16
N LYS A 193 5.82 12.30 -16.58
CA LYS A 193 6.75 13.41 -16.87
C LYS A 193 8.21 13.14 -16.50
N TYR A 194 8.49 12.10 -15.71
CA TYR A 194 9.83 11.67 -15.31
C TYR A 194 10.37 10.56 -16.22
N GLY A 195 9.59 10.12 -17.21
CA GLY A 195 9.96 9.08 -18.15
C GLY A 195 9.75 7.65 -17.61
N ARG A 196 9.09 7.46 -16.46
CA ARG A 196 8.78 6.12 -15.95
C ARG A 196 7.60 5.54 -16.72
N LEU A 197 7.61 4.24 -16.97
CA LEU A 197 6.47 3.50 -17.50
C LEU A 197 5.33 3.51 -16.48
N LEU A 198 4.11 3.79 -16.92
CA LEU A 198 2.90 3.71 -16.12
C LEU A 198 2.23 2.36 -16.38
N ARG A 199 2.15 1.48 -15.38
CA ARG A 199 1.63 0.11 -15.56
C ARG A 199 0.74 -0.37 -14.42
N TYR A 200 -0.19 -1.26 -14.79
CA TYR A 200 -0.75 -2.29 -13.95
C TYR A 200 0.15 -3.52 -14.00
N VAL A 201 0.56 -4.02 -12.85
CA VAL A 201 1.59 -5.05 -12.72
C VAL A 201 0.98 -6.35 -12.23
N TRP A 202 1.30 -7.44 -12.93
CA TRP A 202 0.82 -8.78 -12.61
C TRP A 202 1.99 -9.74 -12.42
N VAL A 203 1.91 -10.58 -11.39
CA VAL A 203 2.73 -11.79 -11.25
C VAL A 203 1.79 -12.96 -11.34
N ASP A 204 1.91 -13.75 -12.40
CA ASP A 204 0.92 -14.77 -12.77
C ASP A 204 -0.50 -14.16 -12.81
N GLU A 205 -1.41 -14.65 -11.96
CA GLU A 205 -2.79 -14.16 -11.84
C GLU A 205 -2.96 -13.09 -10.74
N THR A 206 -1.89 -12.69 -10.06
CA THR A 206 -1.96 -11.73 -8.95
C THR A 206 -1.80 -10.30 -9.45
N PHE A 207 -2.83 -9.47 -9.27
CA PHE A 207 -2.77 -8.05 -9.56
C PHE A 207 -2.05 -7.28 -8.43
N ILE A 208 -0.77 -6.98 -8.64
CA ILE A 208 0.11 -6.44 -7.58
C ILE A 208 -0.36 -5.08 -7.07
N ASN A 209 -0.80 -4.19 -7.97
CA ASN A 209 -1.29 -2.87 -7.57
C ASN A 209 -2.46 -3.00 -6.59
N LEU A 210 -3.39 -3.93 -6.87
CA LEU A 210 -4.58 -4.14 -6.06
C LEU A 210 -4.22 -4.82 -4.74
N ALA A 211 -3.35 -5.84 -4.77
CA ALA A 211 -2.89 -6.52 -3.56
C ALA A 211 -2.27 -5.55 -2.54
N LEU A 212 -1.41 -4.62 -2.99
CA LEU A 212 -0.83 -3.58 -2.12
C LEU A 212 -1.89 -2.67 -1.50
N ALA A 213 -2.94 -2.33 -2.25
CA ALA A 213 -4.06 -1.52 -1.75
C ALA A 213 -4.93 -2.28 -0.74
N GLU A 214 -5.26 -3.54 -1.02
CA GLU A 214 -6.08 -4.42 -0.15
C GLU A 214 -5.39 -4.72 1.18
N GLU A 215 -4.07 -4.90 1.14
CA GLU A 215 -3.26 -5.13 2.33
C GLU A 215 -2.94 -3.85 3.12
N GLY A 216 -3.33 -2.67 2.59
CA GLY A 216 -3.17 -1.39 3.26
C GLY A 216 -1.77 -0.81 3.19
N PHE A 217 -0.97 -1.15 2.18
CA PHE A 217 0.35 -0.56 1.93
C PHE A 217 0.31 0.68 1.03
N ALA A 218 -0.82 0.93 0.36
CA ALA A 218 -0.99 2.06 -0.52
C ALA A 218 -2.32 2.78 -0.33
N THR A 219 -2.34 4.07 -0.65
CA THR A 219 -3.55 4.87 -0.83
C THR A 219 -3.95 4.91 -2.31
N GLN A 220 -5.16 5.37 -2.60
CA GLN A 220 -5.61 5.53 -3.99
C GLN A 220 -5.05 6.82 -4.60
N LEU A 221 -4.48 6.71 -5.79
CA LEU A 221 -4.03 7.85 -6.61
C LEU A 221 -4.67 7.78 -8.00
N THR A 222 -5.66 8.63 -8.24
CA THR A 222 -6.38 8.68 -9.53
C THR A 222 -5.90 9.85 -10.37
N ILE A 223 -5.25 9.56 -11.49
CA ILE A 223 -4.75 10.55 -12.44
C ILE A 223 -5.32 10.22 -13.83
N PRO A 224 -6.31 10.98 -14.34
CA PRO A 224 -6.79 10.83 -15.70
C PRO A 224 -5.67 11.08 -16.73
N PRO A 225 -5.66 10.35 -17.85
CA PRO A 225 -6.68 9.40 -18.31
C PRO A 225 -6.55 7.96 -17.78
N ASN A 226 -5.55 7.66 -16.95
CA ASN A 226 -5.25 6.31 -16.47
C ASN A 226 -6.11 5.92 -15.27
N VAL A 227 -7.33 5.47 -15.52
CA VAL A 227 -8.36 5.25 -14.49
C VAL A 227 -9.10 3.91 -14.61
N ALA A 228 -8.61 2.97 -15.43
CA ALA A 228 -9.31 1.71 -15.72
C ALA A 228 -9.75 0.93 -14.47
N HIS A 229 -8.92 0.90 -13.42
CA HIS A 229 -9.20 0.18 -12.16
C HIS A 229 -9.51 1.10 -10.96
N ALA A 230 -9.92 2.36 -11.19
CA ALA A 230 -10.11 3.34 -10.11
C ALA A 230 -11.15 2.90 -9.07
N ASP A 231 -12.24 2.24 -9.48
CA ASP A 231 -13.26 1.75 -8.55
C ASP A 231 -12.81 0.54 -7.72
N GLU A 232 -11.97 -0.33 -8.28
CA GLU A 232 -11.37 -1.46 -7.56
C GLU A 232 -10.43 -0.95 -6.47
N PHE A 233 -9.53 -0.01 -6.79
CA PHE A 233 -8.64 0.59 -5.79
C PHE A 233 -9.41 1.33 -4.70
N ARG A 234 -10.45 2.09 -5.07
CA ARG A 234 -11.31 2.78 -4.09
C ARG A 234 -11.92 1.79 -3.09
N THR A 235 -12.40 0.65 -3.60
CA THR A 235 -13.00 -0.40 -2.79
C THR A 235 -11.97 -1.07 -1.88
N ALA A 236 -10.82 -1.46 -2.43
CA ALA A 236 -9.73 -2.08 -1.69
C ALA A 236 -9.21 -1.19 -0.55
N VAL A 237 -8.90 0.08 -0.84
CA VAL A 237 -8.42 1.04 0.16
C VAL A 237 -9.45 1.28 1.26
N THR A 238 -10.75 1.32 0.90
CA THR A 238 -11.83 1.47 1.89
C THR A 238 -11.86 0.27 2.84
N GLN A 239 -11.79 -0.95 2.30
CA GLN A 239 -11.78 -2.17 3.11
C GLN A 239 -10.54 -2.28 4.00
N ALA A 240 -9.35 -2.00 3.46
CA ALA A 240 -8.10 -1.99 4.22
C ALA A 240 -8.17 -1.02 5.40
N ARG A 241 -8.79 0.14 5.20
CA ARG A 241 -9.00 1.14 6.25
C ARG A 241 -10.00 0.69 7.32
N GLU A 242 -11.11 0.09 6.92
CA GLU A 242 -12.12 -0.44 7.85
C GLU A 242 -11.58 -1.59 8.71
N GLN A 243 -10.67 -2.39 8.15
CA GLN A 243 -10.00 -3.49 8.84
C GLN A 243 -8.79 -3.03 9.67
N GLY A 244 -8.32 -1.80 9.45
CA GLY A 244 -7.11 -1.29 10.10
C GLY A 244 -5.85 -2.02 9.64
N ASN A 245 -5.74 -2.38 8.36
CA ASN A 245 -4.58 -3.06 7.80
C ASN A 245 -3.45 -2.06 7.48
N GLY A 246 -2.20 -2.52 7.50
CA GLY A 246 -1.04 -1.75 7.06
C GLY A 246 -1.01 -0.33 7.65
N LEU A 247 -0.90 0.67 6.79
CA LEU A 247 -0.83 2.09 7.15
C LEU A 247 -2.05 2.59 7.94
N TRP A 248 -3.17 1.85 7.92
CA TRP A 248 -4.40 2.16 8.65
C TRP A 248 -4.39 1.63 10.10
N SER A 249 -3.42 0.79 10.47
CA SER A 249 -3.26 0.29 11.85
C SER A 249 -2.60 1.31 12.81
N GLY A 250 -2.10 2.43 12.27
CA GLY A 250 -1.35 3.44 13.00
C GLY A 250 0.16 3.19 12.92
N CYS A 251 0.96 4.24 13.14
CA CYS A 251 2.40 4.14 12.93
C CYS A 251 3.10 3.28 14.00
N PRO A 252 3.90 2.27 13.63
CA PRO A 252 4.81 1.65 14.58
C PRO A 252 5.87 2.69 14.95
N ILE A 253 5.67 3.35 16.09
CA ILE A 253 6.74 4.09 16.75
C ILE A 253 7.81 3.06 17.11
N GLY A 254 8.90 3.05 16.34
CA GLY A 254 9.93 2.03 16.46
C GLY A 254 10.31 1.76 17.91
N GLU A 255 10.21 0.50 18.31
CA GLU A 255 10.79 -0.03 19.53
C GLU A 255 12.31 -0.05 19.36
N GLN A 256 12.91 1.14 19.38
CA GLN A 256 14.34 1.37 19.32
C GLN A 256 14.70 2.31 20.46
N ASN A 257 14.63 1.80 21.70
CA ASN A 257 15.54 2.08 22.83
C ASN A 257 15.00 1.52 24.17
N GLU A 258 14.95 0.20 24.33
CA GLU A 258 14.92 -0.43 25.67
C GLU A 258 16.34 -0.60 26.29
N SER A 259 17.38 0.01 25.70
CA SER A 259 18.74 0.04 26.27
C SER A 259 19.28 1.46 26.49
N SER A 260 18.39 2.42 26.71
CA SER A 260 18.74 3.70 27.33
C SER A 260 17.87 3.98 28.56
N SER A 261 17.73 2.99 29.44
CA SER A 261 17.32 3.23 30.82
C SER A 261 18.47 3.89 31.60
N ARG A 262 18.78 5.14 31.28
CA ARG A 262 19.25 6.07 32.30
C ARG A 262 18.12 7.04 32.58
N SER A 263 17.40 6.71 33.65
CA SER A 263 16.80 7.64 34.60
C SER A 263 16.15 8.89 33.99
N ARG A 264 14.91 8.76 33.51
CA ARG A 264 13.95 9.87 33.57
C ARG A 264 13.16 9.76 34.86
N THR A 265 13.79 10.17 35.95
CA THR A 265 13.04 10.85 37.02
C THR A 265 12.94 12.31 36.58
N ASP A 266 11.76 12.90 36.77
CA ASP A 266 11.36 14.24 36.30
C ASP A 266 11.18 14.39 34.78
N TYR A 267 10.02 13.97 34.28
CA TYR A 267 9.29 14.86 33.39
C TYR A 267 7.83 14.91 33.83
N ASP A 268 7.47 16.13 34.20
CA ASP A 268 6.24 16.61 34.80
C ASP A 268 5.02 16.35 33.92
N GLU A 269 3.97 15.87 34.58
CA GLU A 269 2.68 15.41 34.08
C GLU A 269 1.81 16.62 33.72
N THR A 270 2.06 17.30 32.60
CA THR A 270 1.17 18.39 32.14
C THR A 270 1.01 18.48 30.62
N ILE A 271 0.38 17.48 29.99
CA ILE A 271 -0.35 17.71 28.73
C ILE A 271 -1.76 17.11 28.86
N PRO A 272 -2.83 17.93 28.98
CA PRO A 272 -4.20 17.43 29.00
C PRO A 272 -4.60 16.92 27.61
N GLN A 273 -4.95 15.63 27.53
CA GLN A 273 -5.62 15.05 26.36
C GLN A 273 -7.05 15.60 26.27
N ALA A 274 -7.35 16.37 25.24
CA ALA A 274 -8.72 16.83 24.99
C ALA A 274 -9.53 15.71 24.30
N LYS A 275 -10.41 15.07 25.08
CA LYS A 275 -11.62 14.38 24.59
C LYS A 275 -12.85 15.24 24.89
N THR A 276 -12.84 16.49 24.45
CA THR A 276 -13.92 17.48 24.62
C THR A 276 -14.25 18.11 23.26
N THR A 277 -15.47 18.63 23.09
CA THR A 277 -15.91 19.29 21.84
C THR A 277 -15.08 20.54 21.50
N ASP A 278 -14.39 21.10 22.49
CA ASP A 278 -13.53 22.26 22.38
C ASP A 278 -12.16 22.05 23.02
N CYS A 279 -11.17 22.78 22.51
CA CYS A 279 -9.82 22.83 23.06
C CYS A 279 -9.77 23.65 24.36
N PRO A 280 -8.79 23.40 25.25
CA PRO A 280 -8.61 24.20 26.45
C PRO A 280 -8.19 25.65 26.09
N ALA A 281 -8.47 26.59 26.99
CA ALA A 281 -8.32 28.03 26.71
C ALA A 281 -6.88 28.47 26.42
N ASP A 282 -5.89 27.74 26.93
CA ASP A 282 -4.46 27.92 26.68
C ASP A 282 -4.01 27.38 25.30
N LYS A 283 -4.84 26.54 24.65
CA LYS A 283 -4.56 25.94 23.33
C LYS A 283 -5.73 26.09 22.37
N PRO A 284 -6.07 27.33 21.98
CA PRO A 284 -7.33 27.59 21.28
C PRO A 284 -7.29 27.22 19.80
N ILE A 285 -6.22 26.66 19.24
CA ILE A 285 -6.17 26.28 17.83
C ILE A 285 -6.60 24.83 17.67
N LYS A 286 -7.73 24.59 16.98
CA LYS A 286 -8.28 23.24 16.76
C LYS A 286 -7.67 22.60 15.51
N GLY A 287 -6.92 21.51 15.67
CA GLY A 287 -6.46 20.66 14.57
C GLY A 287 -7.42 19.50 14.32
N ASN A 288 -7.77 19.27 13.06
CA ASN A 288 -8.33 18.01 12.60
C ASN A 288 -7.18 17.16 12.05
N ALA A 289 -6.79 16.13 12.78
CA ALA A 289 -5.61 15.32 12.46
C ALA A 289 -5.81 14.53 11.17
N GLN A 290 -7.05 14.13 10.86
CA GLN A 290 -7.38 13.41 9.63
C GLN A 290 -7.14 14.20 8.33
N SER A 291 -7.33 15.52 8.35
CA SER A 291 -7.17 16.38 7.16
C SER A 291 -5.91 17.26 7.20
N MET A 292 -5.17 17.23 8.31
CA MET A 292 -4.05 18.13 8.61
C MET A 292 -4.44 19.61 8.45
N ILE A 293 -5.68 19.96 8.81
CA ILE A 293 -6.19 21.34 8.78
C ILE A 293 -6.34 21.85 10.21
N TYR A 294 -5.79 23.02 10.49
CA TYR A 294 -6.08 23.73 11.72
C TYR A 294 -7.07 24.88 11.51
N HIS A 295 -7.84 25.14 12.57
CA HIS A 295 -8.87 26.16 12.64
C HIS A 295 -8.58 27.08 13.82
N VAL A 296 -8.65 28.39 13.57
CA VAL A 296 -8.39 29.44 14.56
C VAL A 296 -9.69 29.98 15.13
N PRO A 297 -9.72 30.46 16.40
CA PRO A 297 -10.89 31.12 16.95
C PRO A 297 -11.40 32.25 16.06
N GLY A 298 -12.70 32.27 15.78
CA GLY A 298 -13.34 33.24 14.89
C GLY A 298 -13.34 32.88 13.41
N GLY A 299 -12.68 31.79 13.00
CA GLY A 299 -12.78 31.25 11.63
C GLY A 299 -14.11 30.53 11.38
N ASP A 300 -14.55 30.48 10.12
CA ASP A 300 -15.88 29.98 9.71
C ASP A 300 -16.17 28.54 10.18
N PHE A 301 -15.12 27.73 10.26
CA PHE A 301 -15.23 26.32 10.62
C PHE A 301 -14.87 26.02 12.08
N TYR A 302 -14.38 27.01 12.84
CA TYR A 302 -13.85 26.80 14.18
C TYR A 302 -14.85 26.17 15.16
N ALA A 303 -16.10 26.68 15.18
CA ALA A 303 -17.14 26.16 16.06
C ALA A 303 -17.65 24.76 15.66
N LYS A 304 -17.44 24.36 14.40
CA LYS A 304 -17.90 23.08 13.85
C LYS A 304 -16.84 21.98 13.96
N THR A 305 -15.56 22.37 14.00
CA THR A 305 -14.45 21.44 14.11
C THR A 305 -14.45 20.78 15.49
N LYS A 306 -14.51 19.45 15.49
CA LYS A 306 -14.17 18.62 16.64
C LYS A 306 -12.65 18.47 16.66
N PRO A 307 -11.94 19.01 17.66
CA PRO A 307 -10.49 18.95 17.68
C PRO A 307 -10.01 17.54 17.99
N GLU A 308 -9.05 17.09 17.21
CA GLU A 308 -8.25 15.88 17.46
C GLU A 308 -6.84 16.26 17.95
N ALA A 309 -6.44 17.53 17.73
CA ALA A 309 -5.27 18.17 18.31
C ALA A 309 -5.61 19.62 18.72
N CYS A 310 -4.92 20.12 19.74
CA CYS A 310 -5.08 21.49 20.23
C CYS A 310 -3.71 22.17 20.35
N PHE A 311 -3.54 23.32 19.71
CA PHE A 311 -2.27 24.05 19.71
C PHE A 311 -2.39 25.41 20.41
N ALA A 312 -1.30 25.85 21.04
CA ALA A 312 -1.22 27.16 21.70
C ALA A 312 -1.19 28.30 20.67
N SER A 313 -0.55 28.08 19.52
CA SER A 313 -0.46 29.06 18.43
C SER A 313 -0.59 28.44 17.04
N GLU A 314 -0.87 29.27 16.04
CA GLU A 314 -0.85 28.87 14.63
C GLU A 314 0.54 28.39 14.19
N ALA A 315 1.60 28.96 14.76
CA ALA A 315 2.97 28.55 14.48
C ALA A 315 3.23 27.11 14.96
N ASP A 316 2.71 26.73 16.12
CA ASP A 316 2.82 25.36 16.63
C ASP A 316 2.05 24.37 15.75
N ALA A 317 0.88 24.78 15.25
CA ALA A 317 0.10 23.96 14.31
C ALA A 317 0.84 23.77 12.97
N LEU A 318 1.44 24.83 12.43
CA LEU A 318 2.26 24.76 11.21
C LEU A 318 3.52 23.91 11.41
N ALA A 319 4.20 24.06 12.55
CA ALA A 319 5.36 23.24 12.91
C ALA A 319 4.98 21.76 13.06
N ALA A 320 3.74 21.47 13.48
CA ALA A 320 3.17 20.13 13.51
C ALA A 320 2.64 19.64 12.15
N GLY A 321 2.87 20.38 11.05
CA GLY A 321 2.52 19.98 9.69
C GLY A 321 1.09 20.33 9.26
N TYR A 322 0.32 21.03 10.09
CA TYR A 322 -1.07 21.39 9.75
C TYR A 322 -1.09 22.65 8.88
N ARG A 323 -1.93 22.63 7.85
CA ARG A 323 -2.23 23.82 7.03
C ARG A 323 -3.45 24.56 7.55
N LYS A 324 -3.48 25.88 7.36
CA LYS A 324 -4.61 26.72 7.78
C LYS A 324 -5.89 26.40 6.99
N SER A 325 -7.04 26.44 7.65
CA SER A 325 -8.35 26.45 6.99
C SER A 325 -8.45 27.59 5.97
N LYS A 326 -9.00 27.31 4.78
CA LYS A 326 -9.10 28.29 3.68
C LYS A 326 -10.30 29.25 3.78
N ARG A 327 -11.10 29.17 4.84
CA ARG A 327 -12.18 30.11 5.19
C ARG A 327 -12.32 30.15 6.71
#